data_AF-A0A269Z140-F1
#
_entry.id   AF-A0A269Z140-F1
#
_cell.length_a   1.000
_cell.length_b   1.000
_cell.length_c   1.000
_cell.angle_alpha   90.00
_cell.angle_beta   90.00
_cell.angle_gamma   90.00
#
_symmetry.space_group_name_H-M   'P 1'
#
loop_
_entity.id
_entity.type
_entity.pdbx_description
1 polymer ?
#
loop_
_entity_poly.entity_id
_entity_poly.type
_entity_poly.pdbx_seq_one_letter_code
_entity_poly.pdbx_strand_id
1 'polypeptide(L)' 'MAIFTSLLSLVAPLHCDVPYPWQIGFQDGATPTFEGIVELHDTIFFYLVVISFLV' A
#
# COMPACT_ATOMS: atom_id res chain seq x y z
N MET A 1 -8.53 -34.90 11.63
CA MET A 1 -7.55 -33.86 12.04
C MET A 1 -7.43 -32.75 11.00
N ALA A 2 -7.25 -33.06 9.71
CA ALA A 2 -7.11 -32.09 8.63
C ALA A 2 -8.33 -31.15 8.40
N ILE A 3 -9.56 -31.68 8.51
CA ILE A 3 -10.80 -30.89 8.32
C ILE A 3 -11.00 -29.87 9.46
N PHE A 4 -10.65 -30.25 10.69
CA PHE A 4 -10.75 -29.36 11.85
C PHE A 4 -9.72 -28.23 11.77
N THR A 5 -8.50 -28.51 11.30
CA THR A 5 -7.47 -27.49 11.06
C THR A 5 -7.81 -26.57 9.89
N SER A 6 -8.45 -27.06 8.82
CA SER A 6 -8.92 -26.21 7.71
C SER A 6 -10.12 -25.34 8.08
N LEU A 7 -10.95 -25.78 9.04
CA LEU A 7 -12.08 -25.00 9.53
C LEU A 7 -11.60 -23.86 10.46
N LEU A 8 -10.49 -24.07 11.19
CA LEU A 8 -9.83 -23.05 11.98
C LEU A 8 -9.17 -21.94 11.12
N SER A 9 -8.67 -22.27 9.92
CA SER A 9 -8.07 -21.25 9.02
C SER A 9 -9.09 -20.28 8.43
N LEU A 10 -10.39 -20.60 8.46
CA LEU A 10 -11.48 -19.72 8.03
C LEU A 10 -11.72 -18.55 9.01
N VAL A 11 -11.24 -18.67 10.25
CA VAL A 11 -11.36 -17.66 11.31
C VAL A 11 -10.02 -16.93 11.55
N ALA A 12 -8.94 -17.39 10.91
CA ALA A 12 -7.64 -16.73 11.02
C ALA A 12 -7.63 -15.40 10.23
N PRO A 13 -7.02 -14.32 10.76
CA PRO A 13 -6.87 -13.09 10.02
C PRO A 13 -6.04 -13.36 8.74
N LEU A 14 -6.64 -13.07 7.59
CA LEU A 14 -5.95 -13.14 6.30
C LEU A 14 -4.83 -12.09 6.31
N HIS A 15 -3.61 -12.51 6.02
CA HIS A 15 -2.46 -11.60 5.85
C HIS A 15 -2.56 -10.95 4.45
N CYS A 16 -3.55 -10.08 4.28
CA CYS A 16 -3.66 -9.22 3.11
C CYS A 16 -2.97 -7.88 3.39
N ASP A 17 -2.50 -7.21 2.34
CA ASP A 17 -2.07 -5.82 2.46
C ASP A 17 -3.24 -4.97 2.98
N VAL A 18 -2.98 -4.25 4.06
CA VAL A 18 -3.98 -3.53 4.85
C VAL A 18 -3.40 -2.18 5.24
N PRO A 19 -4.21 -1.10 5.32
CA PRO A 19 -3.74 0.17 5.82
C PRO A 19 -3.22 0.08 7.26
N TYR A 20 -2.08 0.73 7.52
CA TYR A 20 -1.53 0.88 8.87
C TYR A 20 -2.09 2.12 9.57
N PRO A 21 -2.27 2.10 10.91
CA PRO A 21 -2.74 3.27 11.64
C PRO A 21 -1.78 4.44 11.46
N TRP A 22 -2.32 5.62 11.11
CA TRP A 22 -1.57 6.85 10.83
C TRP A 22 -0.60 6.79 9.64
N GLN A 23 -0.81 5.86 8.70
CA GLN A 23 -0.02 5.79 7.48
C GLN A 23 -0.20 7.05 6.63
N ILE A 24 0.93 7.59 6.16
CA ILE A 24 0.98 8.69 5.20
C ILE A 24 1.61 8.13 3.93
N GLY A 25 0.95 8.37 2.79
CA GLY A 25 1.37 7.82 1.49
C GLY A 25 0.59 6.56 1.10
N PHE A 26 1.07 5.91 0.04
CA PHE A 26 0.44 4.73 -0.54
C PHE A 26 0.78 3.44 0.22
N GLN A 27 -0.03 2.40 0.01
CA GLN A 27 0.26 1.03 0.47
C GLN A 27 1.25 0.33 -0.47
N ASP A 28 1.69 -0.88 -0.12
CA ASP A 28 2.58 -1.66 -0.97
C ASP A 28 1.91 -2.04 -2.30
N GLY A 29 2.69 -1.94 -3.37
CA GLY A 29 2.23 -2.20 -4.72
C GLY A 29 2.17 -3.68 -5.03
N ALA A 30 0.97 -4.19 -5.30
CA ALA A 30 0.78 -5.57 -5.76
C ALA A 30 0.84 -5.74 -7.28
N THR A 31 1.00 -4.65 -8.06
CA THR A 31 1.00 -4.67 -9.53
C THR A 31 2.01 -3.69 -10.13
N PRO A 32 2.57 -3.97 -11.32
CA PRO A 32 3.51 -3.06 -12.00
C PRO A 32 2.84 -1.73 -12.38
N THR A 33 1.52 -1.72 -12.63
CA THR A 33 0.79 -0.48 -12.88
C THR A 33 0.76 0.42 -11.64
N PHE A 34 0.66 -0.16 -10.45
CA PHE A 34 0.70 0.63 -9.21
C PHE A 34 2.08 1.23 -8.96
N GLU A 35 3.15 0.48 -9.22
CA GLU A 35 4.53 1.01 -9.15
C GLU A 35 4.70 2.25 -10.05
N GLY A 36 4.21 2.20 -11.29
CA GLY A 36 4.22 3.37 -12.18
C GLY A 36 3.39 4.56 -11.70
N ILE A 37 2.30 4.32 -10.95
CA ILE A 37 1.51 5.40 -10.34
C ILE A 37 2.29 6.07 -9.20
N VAL A 38 2.97 5.29 -8.35
CA VAL A 38 3.77 5.84 -7.25
C VAL A 38 4.97 6.63 -7.80
N GLU A 39 5.67 6.11 -8.81
CA GLU A 39 6.77 6.82 -9.48
C GLU A 39 6.32 8.16 -10.07
N LEU A 40 5.16 8.17 -10.73
CA LEU A 40 4.57 9.40 -11.26
C LEU A 40 4.19 10.38 -10.15
N HIS A 41 3.54 9.89 -9.09
CA HIS A 41 3.14 10.71 -7.95
C HIS A 41 4.35 11.40 -7.33
N ASP A 42 5.42 10.66 -7.05
CA ASP A 42 6.62 11.18 -6.39
C ASP A 42 7.33 12.23 -7.25
N THR A 43 7.38 12.01 -8.56
CA THR A 43 7.94 12.97 -9.52
C THR A 43 7.15 14.29 -9.51
N ILE A 44 5.82 14.23 -9.56
CA ILE A 44 4.97 15.43 -9.53
C ILE A 44 5.09 16.14 -8.19
N PHE A 45 5.04 15.39 -7.08
CA PHE A 45 5.09 15.96 -5.73
C PHE A 45 6.41 16.69 -5.47
N PHE A 46 7.54 16.17 -5.99
CA PHE A 46 8.81 16.88 -5.96
C PHE A 46 8.71 18.29 -6.57
N TYR A 47 8.19 18.40 -7.80
CA TYR A 47 8.05 19.70 -8.45
C TYR A 47 7.06 20.63 -7.73
N LEU A 48 5.96 20.09 -7.19
CA LEU A 48 5.00 20.88 -6.42
C LEU A 48 5.63 21.48 -5.15
N VAL A 49 6.44 20.70 -4.43
CA VAL A 49 7.18 21.17 -3.26
C VAL A 49 8.18 22.25 -3.67
N VAL A 50 8.98 22.01 -4.72
CA VAL A 50 9.93 22.99 -5.26
C VAL A 50 9.24 24.31 -5.59
N ILE A 51 8.12 24.28 -6.31
CA ILE A 51 7.35 25.48 -6.65
C ILE A 51 6.79 26.15 -5.40
N SER A 52 6.22 25.38 -4.46
CA SER A 52 5.57 25.93 -3.27
C SER A 52 6.49 26.66 -2.30
N PHE A 53 7.80 26.34 -2.30
CA PHE A 53 8.76 26.93 -1.37
C PHE A 53 9.75 27.89 -2.04
N LEU A 54 9.99 27.79 -3.35
CA LEU A 54 10.96 28.63 -4.06
C LEU A 54 10.33 29.77 -4.87
N VAL A 55 9.02 29.75 -5.12
CA VAL A 55 8.26 30.83 -5.80
C VAL A 55 7.46 31.60 -4.77
#